data_AF-A0A409VVP4-F1
#
_entry.id   AF-A0A409VVP4-F1
#
_cell.length_a   1.000
_cell.length_b   1.000
_cell.length_c   1.000
_cell.angle_alpha   90.00
_cell.angle_beta   90.00
_cell.angle_gamma   90.00
#
_symmetry.space_group_name_H-M   'P 1'
#
loop_
_entity.id
_entity.type
_entity.pdbx_description
1 polymer ?
#
loop_
_entity_poly.entity_id
_entity_poly.type
_entity_poly.pdbx_seq_one_letter_code
_entity_poly.pdbx_strand_id
1 'polypeptide(L)'
;QYWIPSSPYTNDPHALTLLLAHGAGFHKEQWEPTMDDLQALIASQPGLLNIREIWSIDALNHGDSAVLNKEALRLGYEDSFPWEEYAHSIHLFVCGLGKGVGVNLTEHHLVGIGHSFGAVVLELSMGYYPKIQYTSLILCKVMIAPNADIPKITEVVMGGSEKRCDIWPSRGDAYQLLRARGTWRAWDDRVLRCYVNHGLHPLPSAEYPVGKGITLKCTCWQETVSVQLS
;
A
#
# COMPACT_ATOMS: atom_id res chain seq x y z
N GLN A 1 -5.12 -9.85 -6.14
CA GLN A 1 -4.89 -10.15 -7.55
C GLN A 1 -6.02 -9.55 -8.35
N TYR A 2 -5.71 -8.83 -9.41
CA TYR A 2 -6.67 -8.25 -10.35
C TYR A 2 -6.27 -8.68 -11.76
N TRP A 3 -7.23 -9.16 -12.55
CA TRP A 3 -7.02 -9.56 -13.94
C TRP A 3 -8.34 -9.48 -14.69
N ILE A 4 -8.27 -9.39 -16.01
CA ILE A 4 -9.44 -9.46 -16.89
C ILE A 4 -9.61 -10.93 -17.29
N PRO A 5 -10.68 -11.65 -16.86
CA PRO A 5 -10.82 -13.09 -17.13
C PRO A 5 -10.86 -13.45 -18.61
N SER A 6 -11.33 -12.53 -19.46
CA SER A 6 -11.38 -12.70 -20.92
C SER A 6 -10.12 -12.21 -21.64
N SER A 7 -9.07 -11.78 -20.92
CA SER A 7 -7.83 -11.30 -21.53
C SER A 7 -7.10 -12.46 -22.23
N PRO A 8 -6.64 -12.28 -23.48
CA PRO A 8 -5.81 -13.29 -24.14
C PRO A 8 -4.42 -13.42 -23.49
N TYR A 9 -4.04 -12.49 -22.63
CA TYR A 9 -2.69 -12.40 -22.05
C TYR A 9 -2.54 -13.07 -20.69
N THR A 10 -3.61 -13.62 -20.10
CA THR A 10 -3.59 -14.23 -18.75
C THR A 10 -2.59 -15.39 -18.63
N ASN A 11 -2.33 -16.10 -19.73
CA ASN A 11 -1.35 -17.20 -19.79
C ASN A 11 -0.14 -16.87 -20.69
N ASP A 12 0.01 -15.61 -21.12
CA ASP A 12 1.12 -15.20 -21.96
C ASP A 12 2.37 -14.99 -21.09
N PRO A 13 3.46 -15.77 -21.27
CA PRO A 13 4.68 -15.62 -20.49
C PRO A 13 5.42 -14.30 -20.77
N HIS A 14 5.12 -13.63 -21.89
CA HIS A 14 5.74 -12.35 -22.26
C HIS A 14 4.93 -11.14 -21.81
N ALA A 15 3.68 -11.34 -21.37
CA ALA A 15 2.84 -10.27 -20.85
C ALA A 15 3.29 -9.82 -19.45
N LEU A 16 3.06 -8.54 -19.16
CA LEU A 16 3.54 -7.91 -17.95
C LEU A 16 2.70 -8.29 -16.73
N THR A 17 3.37 -8.52 -15.61
CA THR A 17 2.74 -8.57 -14.29
C THR A 17 3.05 -7.29 -13.54
N LEU A 18 2.02 -6.55 -13.15
CA LEU A 18 2.19 -5.30 -12.41
C LEU A 18 2.15 -5.56 -10.91
N LEU A 19 3.09 -5.00 -10.16
CA LEU A 19 3.18 -5.09 -8.71
C LEU A 19 3.08 -3.69 -8.10
N LEU A 20 2.06 -3.43 -7.29
CA LEU A 20 1.75 -2.11 -6.75
C LEU A 20 1.96 -2.05 -5.24
N ALA A 21 2.84 -1.15 -4.81
CA ALA A 21 3.17 -0.88 -3.42
C ALA A 21 2.65 0.49 -2.98
N HIS A 22 1.80 0.52 -1.95
CA HIS A 22 1.15 1.75 -1.49
C HIS A 22 2.09 2.62 -0.63
N GLY A 23 1.71 3.89 -0.42
CA GLY A 23 2.44 4.80 0.48
C GLY A 23 2.06 4.61 1.95
N ALA A 24 2.79 5.27 2.87
CA ALA A 24 2.45 5.28 4.29
C ALA A 24 1.09 5.98 4.52
N GLY A 25 0.24 5.39 5.36
CA GLY A 25 -1.14 5.84 5.58
C GLY A 25 -2.13 5.48 4.47
N PHE A 26 -1.70 4.75 3.45
CA PHE A 26 -2.55 4.21 2.37
C PHE A 26 -2.78 2.70 2.54
N HIS A 27 -3.55 2.08 1.63
CA HIS A 27 -3.72 0.62 1.54
C HIS A 27 -3.94 0.16 0.09
N LYS A 28 -3.86 -1.15 -0.14
CA LYS A 28 -3.82 -1.76 -1.49
C LYS A 28 -4.99 -1.37 -2.41
N GLU A 29 -6.21 -1.27 -1.91
CA GLU A 29 -7.40 -0.98 -2.74
C GLU A 29 -7.44 0.46 -3.25
N GLN A 30 -6.64 1.39 -2.71
CA GLN A 30 -6.57 2.74 -3.25
C GLN A 30 -5.95 2.81 -4.64
N TRP A 31 -5.30 1.73 -5.09
CA TRP A 31 -4.85 1.59 -6.46
C TRP A 31 -5.96 1.23 -7.44
N GLU A 32 -7.12 0.74 -6.99
CA GLU A 32 -8.19 0.27 -7.88
C GLU A 32 -8.63 1.32 -8.91
N PRO A 33 -8.88 2.60 -8.55
CA PRO A 33 -9.23 3.61 -9.56
C PRO A 33 -8.12 3.83 -10.60
N THR A 34 -6.86 3.75 -10.20
CA THR A 34 -5.71 3.81 -11.12
C THR A 34 -5.65 2.60 -12.03
N MET A 35 -5.95 1.40 -11.51
CA MET A 35 -6.01 0.17 -12.30
C MET A 35 -7.14 0.23 -13.34
N ASP A 36 -8.31 0.75 -12.97
CA ASP A 36 -9.45 0.93 -13.87
C ASP A 36 -9.10 1.89 -15.02
N ASP A 37 -8.52 3.05 -14.69
CA ASP A 37 -8.13 4.04 -15.69
C ASP A 37 -7.01 3.51 -16.62
N LEU A 38 -6.04 2.77 -16.07
CA LEU A 38 -4.98 2.11 -16.85
C LEU A 38 -5.54 1.07 -17.81
N GLN A 39 -6.46 0.23 -17.34
CA GLN A 39 -7.09 -0.80 -18.19
C GLN A 39 -7.95 -0.16 -19.29
N ALA A 40 -8.71 0.89 -18.98
CA ALA A 40 -9.49 1.63 -19.97
C ALA A 40 -8.57 2.26 -21.04
N LEU A 41 -7.44 2.82 -20.63
CA LEU A 41 -6.46 3.41 -21.55
C LEU A 41 -5.87 2.36 -22.49
N ILE A 42 -5.49 1.18 -21.96
CA ILE A 42 -4.94 0.08 -22.76
C ILE A 42 -6.00 -0.48 -23.72
N ALA A 43 -7.24 -0.65 -23.26
CA ALA A 43 -8.34 -1.10 -24.11
C ALA A 43 -8.62 -0.14 -25.28
N SER A 44 -8.40 1.16 -25.08
CA SER A 44 -8.51 2.17 -26.15
C SER A 44 -7.35 2.16 -27.15
N GLN A 45 -6.25 1.48 -26.83
CA GLN A 45 -5.02 1.43 -27.64
C GLN A 45 -4.51 -0.03 -27.81
N PRO A 46 -5.17 -0.84 -28.65
CA PRO A 46 -4.79 -2.24 -28.86
C PRO A 46 -3.32 -2.38 -29.29
N GLY A 47 -2.59 -3.30 -28.64
CA GLY A 47 -1.17 -3.56 -28.92
C GLY A 47 -0.19 -2.62 -28.19
N LEU A 48 -0.67 -1.65 -27.41
CA LEU A 48 0.21 -0.77 -26.61
C LEU A 48 0.90 -1.54 -25.48
N LEU A 49 0.14 -2.34 -24.72
CA LEU A 49 0.64 -3.07 -23.56
C LEU A 49 -0.18 -4.34 -23.33
N ASN A 50 0.52 -5.45 -23.10
CA ASN A 50 -0.09 -6.72 -22.72
C ASN A 50 0.07 -6.90 -21.20
N ILE A 51 -1.01 -6.80 -20.44
CA ILE A 51 -1.02 -7.07 -18.99
C ILE A 51 -1.59 -8.46 -18.76
N ARG A 52 -0.79 -9.29 -18.08
CA ARG A 52 -1.19 -10.61 -17.60
C ARG A 52 -2.10 -10.49 -16.38
N GLU A 53 -1.61 -9.81 -15.36
CA GLU A 53 -2.27 -9.64 -14.06
C GLU A 53 -1.64 -8.50 -13.26
N ILE A 54 -2.36 -8.06 -12.23
CA ILE A 54 -1.98 -6.96 -11.35
C ILE A 54 -2.08 -7.42 -9.90
N TRP A 55 -1.07 -7.12 -9.10
CA TRP A 55 -1.02 -7.40 -7.67
C TRP A 55 -0.83 -6.11 -6.90
N SER A 56 -1.65 -5.88 -5.87
CA SER A 56 -1.40 -4.83 -4.88
C SER A 56 -1.37 -5.45 -3.48
N ILE A 57 -0.40 -5.03 -2.69
CA ILE A 57 -0.01 -5.70 -1.45
C ILE A 57 -0.04 -4.69 -0.31
N ASP A 58 -0.67 -5.04 0.81
CA ASP A 58 -0.63 -4.25 2.04
C ASP A 58 0.69 -4.46 2.79
N ALA A 59 1.27 -3.39 3.32
CA ALA A 59 2.32 -3.47 4.34
C ALA A 59 1.80 -4.15 5.61
N LEU A 60 2.68 -4.72 6.43
CA LEU A 60 2.28 -5.55 7.59
C LEU A 60 1.38 -4.80 8.59
N ASN A 61 1.59 -3.49 8.71
CA ASN A 61 0.87 -2.58 9.61
C ASN A 61 -0.14 -1.67 8.89
N HIS A 62 -0.46 -1.95 7.62
CA HIS A 62 -1.46 -1.22 6.86
C HIS A 62 -2.59 -2.15 6.36
N GLY A 63 -3.71 -1.55 5.97
CA GLY A 63 -4.83 -2.24 5.32
C GLY A 63 -5.32 -3.47 6.11
N ASP A 64 -5.65 -4.54 5.40
CA ASP A 64 -6.11 -5.79 6.04
C ASP A 64 -4.99 -6.51 6.79
N SER A 65 -3.75 -6.38 6.33
CA SER A 65 -2.58 -6.97 6.99
C SER A 65 -2.46 -6.48 8.43
N ALA A 66 -2.72 -5.20 8.70
CA ALA A 66 -2.69 -4.65 10.06
C ALA A 66 -3.66 -5.38 11.01
N VAL A 67 -4.88 -5.64 10.53
CA VAL A 67 -5.92 -6.31 11.32
C VAL A 67 -5.53 -7.76 11.63
N LEU A 68 -4.92 -8.44 10.66
CA LEU A 68 -4.43 -9.81 10.82
C LEU A 68 -3.21 -9.88 11.76
N ASN A 69 -2.33 -8.88 11.70
CA ASN A 69 -1.05 -8.85 12.41
C ASN A 69 -1.10 -8.11 13.75
N LYS A 70 -2.28 -7.67 14.21
CA LYS A 70 -2.46 -6.81 15.38
C LYS A 70 -1.63 -7.21 16.62
N GLU A 71 -1.49 -8.50 16.90
CA GLU A 71 -0.71 -8.98 18.05
C GLU A 71 0.80 -8.83 17.83
N ALA A 72 1.29 -9.15 16.63
CA ALA A 72 2.70 -8.97 16.29
C ALA A 72 3.09 -7.48 16.28
N LEU A 73 2.19 -6.62 15.80
CA LEU A 73 2.42 -5.16 15.75
C LEU A 73 2.58 -4.55 17.15
N ARG A 74 1.84 -5.06 18.14
CA ARG A 74 1.95 -4.64 19.55
C ARG A 74 3.23 -5.08 20.24
N LEU A 75 3.79 -6.22 19.84
CA LEU A 75 4.92 -6.80 20.55
C LEU A 75 6.28 -6.39 19.98
N GLY A 76 6.33 -5.93 18.73
CA GLY A 76 7.60 -5.70 18.03
C GLY A 76 7.70 -4.42 17.19
N TYR A 77 6.61 -3.68 16.98
CA TYR A 77 6.57 -2.54 16.06
C TYR A 77 5.91 -1.31 16.69
N GLU A 78 6.05 -1.14 18.01
CA GLU A 78 5.51 0.03 18.72
C GLU A 78 6.37 1.27 18.54
N ASP A 79 7.71 1.15 18.55
CA ASP A 79 8.61 2.31 18.52
C ASP A 79 9.09 2.69 17.11
N SER A 80 9.14 1.72 16.20
CA SER A 80 9.56 1.95 14.80
C SER A 80 8.99 0.86 13.89
N PHE A 81 8.76 1.21 12.63
CA PHE A 81 8.42 0.24 11.58
C PHE A 81 9.46 0.29 10.47
N PRO A 82 10.44 -0.65 10.45
CA PRO A 82 11.47 -0.70 9.42
C PRO A 82 10.86 -0.94 8.03
N TRP A 83 11.27 -0.15 7.04
CA TRP A 83 10.74 -0.26 5.67
C TRP A 83 11.13 -1.60 5.01
N GLU A 84 12.22 -2.20 5.47
CA GLU A 84 12.69 -3.54 5.15
C GLU A 84 11.65 -4.61 5.43
N GLU A 85 10.75 -4.43 6.40
CA GLU A 85 9.70 -5.42 6.69
C GLU A 85 8.69 -5.53 5.55
N TYR A 86 8.28 -4.38 5.01
CA TYR A 86 7.41 -4.37 3.84
C TYR A 86 8.16 -4.88 2.60
N ALA A 87 9.45 -4.55 2.46
CA ALA A 87 10.27 -5.01 1.34
C ALA A 87 10.46 -6.53 1.36
N HIS A 88 10.70 -7.09 2.55
CA HIS A 88 10.80 -8.51 2.78
C HIS A 88 9.46 -9.21 2.52
N SER A 89 8.34 -8.62 2.92
CA SER A 89 7.00 -9.15 2.61
C SER A 89 6.72 -9.19 1.11
N ILE A 90 7.06 -8.12 0.38
CA ILE A 90 6.98 -8.10 -1.09
C ILE A 90 7.85 -9.21 -1.67
N HIS A 91 9.07 -9.37 -1.18
CA HIS A 91 9.98 -10.40 -1.65
C HIS A 91 9.45 -11.82 -1.44
N LEU A 92 9.02 -12.14 -0.22
CA LEU A 92 8.44 -13.45 0.10
C LEU A 92 7.21 -13.75 -0.76
N PHE A 93 6.39 -12.73 -1.04
CA PHE A 93 5.25 -12.86 -1.92
C PHE A 93 5.65 -13.13 -3.38
N VAL A 94 6.54 -12.31 -3.94
CA VAL A 94 7.01 -12.44 -5.33
C VAL A 94 7.68 -13.80 -5.56
N CYS A 95 8.45 -14.30 -4.59
CA CYS A 95 9.16 -15.57 -4.69
C CYS A 95 8.30 -16.80 -4.34
N GLY A 96 7.01 -16.64 -4.03
CA GLY A 96 6.14 -17.75 -3.64
C GLY A 96 6.56 -18.44 -2.33
N LEU A 97 7.24 -17.70 -1.43
CA LEU A 97 7.77 -18.22 -0.16
C LEU A 97 6.82 -17.99 1.02
N GLY A 98 5.69 -17.30 0.80
CA GLY A 98 4.68 -17.05 1.82
C GLY A 98 3.70 -18.21 2.01
N LYS A 99 3.13 -18.33 3.22
CA LYS A 99 2.05 -19.29 3.50
C LYS A 99 0.80 -18.94 2.70
N GLY A 100 0.31 -19.88 1.89
CA GLY A 100 -0.88 -19.68 1.05
C GLY A 100 -0.62 -18.86 -0.21
N VAL A 101 0.64 -18.53 -0.51
CA VAL A 101 1.03 -17.89 -1.78
C VAL A 101 1.25 -18.99 -2.81
N GLY A 102 0.22 -19.29 -3.60
CA GLY A 102 0.26 -20.32 -4.64
C GLY A 102 0.86 -19.85 -5.97
N VAL A 103 1.52 -18.70 -5.99
CA VAL A 103 2.10 -18.08 -7.19
C VAL A 103 3.59 -17.85 -6.98
N ASN A 104 4.39 -18.10 -8.02
CA ASN A 104 5.77 -17.66 -8.08
C ASN A 104 5.89 -16.66 -9.23
N LEU A 105 6.16 -15.40 -8.91
CA LEU A 105 6.22 -14.31 -9.86
C LEU A 105 7.64 -14.03 -10.35
N THR A 106 8.66 -14.75 -9.86
CA THR A 106 10.07 -14.53 -10.26
C THR A 106 10.33 -14.80 -11.74
N GLU A 107 9.47 -15.60 -12.38
CA GLU A 107 9.55 -15.93 -13.82
C GLU A 107 8.71 -14.98 -14.69
N HIS A 108 7.96 -14.05 -14.08
CA HIS A 108 7.13 -13.10 -14.81
C HIS A 108 7.92 -11.86 -15.23
N HIS A 109 7.47 -11.17 -16.28
CA HIS A 109 7.94 -9.85 -16.63
C HIS A 109 7.35 -8.80 -15.68
N LEU A 110 8.04 -8.55 -14.56
CA LEU A 110 7.54 -7.72 -13.47
C LEU A 110 7.76 -6.24 -13.72
N VAL A 111 6.72 -5.43 -13.53
CA VAL A 111 6.81 -3.97 -13.44
C VAL A 111 6.35 -3.55 -12.05
N GLY A 112 7.26 -2.98 -11.26
CA GLY A 112 6.95 -2.44 -9.94
C GLY A 112 6.47 -1.00 -10.04
N ILE A 113 5.36 -0.68 -9.37
CA ILE A 113 4.78 0.67 -9.29
C ILE A 113 4.62 1.02 -7.81
N GLY A 114 5.39 1.98 -7.33
CA GLY A 114 5.40 2.34 -5.91
C GLY A 114 5.10 3.82 -5.71
N HIS A 115 4.38 4.15 -4.63
CA HIS A 115 4.17 5.54 -4.22
C HIS A 115 4.85 5.82 -2.87
N SER A 116 5.67 6.87 -2.79
CA SER A 116 6.32 7.31 -1.56
C SER A 116 7.05 6.16 -0.85
N PHE A 117 6.65 5.81 0.37
CA PHE A 117 7.08 4.62 1.11
C PHE A 117 7.16 3.36 0.22
N GLY A 118 6.11 3.06 -0.55
CA GLY A 118 6.07 1.91 -1.45
C GLY A 118 7.09 1.95 -2.59
N ALA A 119 7.49 3.15 -3.04
CA ALA A 119 8.55 3.27 -4.05
C ALA A 119 9.91 2.83 -3.51
N VAL A 120 10.25 3.24 -2.29
CA VAL A 120 11.51 2.87 -1.63
C VAL A 120 11.53 1.37 -1.32
N VAL A 121 10.39 0.85 -0.87
CA VAL A 121 10.22 -0.58 -0.55
C VAL A 121 10.43 -1.49 -1.77
N LEU A 122 9.97 -1.09 -2.96
CA LEU A 122 10.23 -1.85 -4.18
C LEU A 122 11.74 -1.91 -4.49
N GLU A 123 12.48 -0.83 -4.25
CA GLU A 123 13.94 -0.81 -4.41
C GLU A 123 14.62 -1.74 -3.40
N LEU A 124 14.26 -1.60 -2.11
CA LEU A 124 14.78 -2.46 -1.03
C LEU A 124 14.48 -3.95 -1.28
N SER A 125 13.35 -4.28 -1.90
CA SER A 125 12.97 -5.68 -2.19
C SER A 125 13.98 -6.40 -3.11
N MET A 126 14.74 -5.66 -3.90
CA MET A 126 15.83 -6.19 -4.75
C MET A 126 17.08 -6.57 -3.94
N GLY A 127 17.16 -6.18 -2.67
CA GLY A 127 18.26 -6.49 -1.75
C GLY A 127 18.34 -7.97 -1.34
N TYR A 128 17.21 -8.67 -1.31
CA TYR A 128 17.09 -10.05 -0.81
C TYR A 128 17.43 -11.11 -1.88
N TYR A 129 17.43 -12.39 -1.50
CA TYR A 129 17.67 -13.54 -2.39
C TYR A 129 16.54 -14.58 -2.25
N PRO A 130 16.01 -15.13 -3.36
CA PRO A 130 16.46 -15.00 -4.75
C PRO A 130 16.17 -13.62 -5.38
N LYS A 131 17.08 -13.11 -6.21
CA LYS A 131 16.96 -11.74 -6.74
C LYS A 131 15.69 -11.56 -7.58
N ILE A 132 14.86 -10.58 -7.19
CA ILE A 132 13.71 -10.15 -8.00
C ILE A 132 14.23 -9.38 -9.21
N GLN A 133 13.73 -9.72 -10.39
CA GLN A 133 14.06 -9.05 -11.64
C GLN A 133 12.86 -8.20 -12.09
N TYR A 134 12.91 -6.89 -11.83
CA TYR A 134 11.95 -5.95 -12.40
C TYR A 134 12.39 -5.56 -13.81
N THR A 135 11.50 -5.69 -14.78
CA THR A 135 11.68 -5.13 -16.13
C THR A 135 11.66 -3.60 -16.09
N SER A 136 10.88 -3.02 -15.18
CA SER A 136 10.82 -1.56 -14.95
C SER A 136 10.31 -1.24 -13.55
N LEU A 137 10.72 -0.09 -13.03
CA LEU A 137 10.22 0.49 -11.78
C LEU A 137 9.65 1.88 -12.06
N ILE A 138 8.40 2.11 -11.64
CA ILE A 138 7.71 3.40 -11.70
C ILE A 138 7.59 3.92 -10.28
N LEU A 139 8.44 4.88 -9.94
CA LEU A 139 8.61 5.35 -8.57
C LEU A 139 7.97 6.73 -8.40
N CYS A 140 6.74 6.76 -7.87
CA CYS A 140 5.94 7.97 -7.71
C CYS A 140 6.25 8.66 -6.39
N LYS A 141 6.77 9.90 -6.43
CA LYS A 141 7.07 10.71 -5.23
C LYS A 141 8.01 10.02 -4.23
N VAL A 142 9.12 9.47 -4.74
CA VAL A 142 10.16 8.85 -3.92
C VAL A 142 10.67 9.85 -2.89
N MET A 143 10.81 9.40 -1.64
CA MET A 143 11.39 10.21 -0.60
C MET A 143 12.91 10.07 -0.65
N ILE A 144 13.57 11.11 -1.14
CA ILE A 144 15.04 11.21 -1.17
C ILE A 144 15.38 12.54 -0.51
N ALA A 145 16.21 12.50 0.53
CA ALA A 145 16.63 13.68 1.27
C ALA A 145 18.10 13.57 1.67
N PRO A 146 18.83 14.70 1.76
CA PRO A 146 20.14 14.72 2.38
C PRO A 146 20.06 14.31 3.85
N ASN A 147 21.05 13.56 4.36
CA ASN A 147 21.08 13.10 5.75
C ASN A 147 20.89 14.22 6.78
N ALA A 148 21.39 15.43 6.48
CA ALA A 148 21.24 16.60 7.36
C ALA A 148 19.79 17.07 7.53
N ASP A 149 18.93 16.81 6.54
CA ASP A 149 17.52 17.23 6.54
C ASP A 149 16.59 16.14 7.10
N ILE A 150 17.05 14.90 7.22
CA ILE A 150 16.27 13.74 7.71
C ILE A 150 15.57 14.05 9.03
N PRO A 151 16.23 14.56 10.09
CA PRO A 151 15.56 14.81 11.37
C PRO A 151 14.38 15.79 11.26
N LYS A 152 14.55 16.86 10.47
CA LYS A 152 13.51 17.88 10.26
C LYS A 152 12.36 17.35 9.43
N ILE A 153 12.65 16.55 8.40
CA ILE A 153 11.62 15.92 7.57
C ILE A 153 10.81 14.95 8.42
N THR A 154 11.48 14.10 9.21
CA THR A 154 10.87 13.16 10.17
C THR A 154 9.91 13.88 11.10
N GLU A 155 10.33 14.97 11.75
CA GLU A 155 9.48 15.76 12.64
C GLU A 155 8.20 16.26 11.94
N VAL A 156 8.33 16.79 10.72
CA VAL A 156 7.20 17.32 9.96
C VAL A 156 6.21 16.22 9.54
N VAL A 157 6.70 15.09 9.05
CA VAL A 157 5.82 14.01 8.59
C VAL A 157 5.15 13.28 9.75
N MET A 158 5.87 13.02 10.84
CA MET A 158 5.31 12.41 12.06
C MET A 158 4.24 13.32 12.67
N GLY A 159 4.52 14.62 12.82
CA GLY A 159 3.57 15.56 13.40
C GLY A 159 2.27 15.71 12.60
N GLY A 160 2.27 15.35 11.30
CA GLY A 160 1.08 15.29 10.47
C GLY A 160 0.25 14.01 10.66
N SER A 161 0.89 12.90 11.00
CA SER A 161 0.24 11.58 11.20
C SER A 161 -0.36 11.45 12.60
N GLU A 162 0.34 11.92 13.65
CA GLU A 162 -0.12 11.84 15.05
C GLU A 162 -1.43 12.61 15.30
N LYS A 163 -1.65 13.70 14.56
CA LYS A 163 -2.81 14.59 14.75
C LYS A 163 -4.05 14.16 13.97
N ARG A 164 -4.01 13.01 13.29
CA ARG A 164 -5.12 12.54 12.48
C ARG A 164 -6.28 12.11 13.36
N CYS A 165 -7.48 12.39 12.85
CA CYS A 165 -8.68 11.80 13.40
C CYS A 165 -8.64 10.31 13.12
N ASP A 166 -8.79 9.48 14.15
CA ASP A 166 -8.72 8.02 14.03
C ASP A 166 -10.09 7.35 14.23
N ILE A 167 -11.04 8.00 14.92
CA ILE A 167 -12.35 7.41 15.24
C ILE A 167 -13.49 8.24 14.66
N TRP A 168 -14.45 7.57 14.02
CA TRP A 168 -15.68 8.17 13.49
C TRP A 168 -16.92 7.37 13.91
N PRO A 169 -18.11 8.02 13.97
CA PRO A 169 -19.35 7.30 14.26
C PRO A 169 -19.73 6.29 13.16
N SER A 170 -19.48 6.61 11.89
CA SER A 170 -19.76 5.76 10.75
C SER A 170 -18.84 6.03 9.57
N ARG A 171 -18.87 5.15 8.55
CA ARG A 171 -18.12 5.34 7.29
C ARG A 171 -18.61 6.58 6.55
N GLY A 172 -19.92 6.85 6.60
CA GLY A 172 -20.50 8.06 6.01
C GLY A 172 -19.94 9.33 6.64
N ASP A 173 -19.86 9.36 7.97
CA ASP A 173 -19.31 10.52 8.70
C ASP A 173 -17.81 10.71 8.41
N ALA A 174 -17.05 9.61 8.36
CA ALA A 174 -15.63 9.66 7.97
C ALA A 174 -15.45 10.24 6.56
N TYR A 175 -16.23 9.78 5.59
CA TYR A 175 -16.19 10.29 4.22
C TYR A 175 -16.52 11.78 4.14
N GLN A 176 -17.59 12.25 4.79
CA GLN A 176 -17.97 13.66 4.76
C GLN A 176 -16.91 14.55 5.40
N LEU A 177 -16.35 14.12 6.53
CA LEU A 177 -15.29 14.86 7.23
C LEU A 177 -14.02 14.94 6.39
N LEU A 178 -13.56 13.82 5.83
CA LEU A 178 -12.33 13.77 5.02
C LEU A 178 -12.50 14.58 3.73
N ARG A 179 -13.62 14.43 3.02
CA ARG A 179 -13.91 15.17 1.78
C ARG A 179 -13.89 16.69 1.98
N ALA A 180 -14.30 17.15 3.16
CA ALA A 180 -14.35 18.57 3.49
C ALA A 180 -13.00 19.17 3.94
N ARG A 181 -11.95 18.35 4.17
CA ARG A 181 -10.75 18.77 4.89
C ARG A 181 -9.45 18.54 4.11
N GLY A 182 -8.56 19.52 4.22
CA GLY A 182 -7.12 19.37 3.96
C GLY A 182 -6.77 18.74 2.62
N THR A 183 -5.82 17.82 2.65
CA THR A 183 -5.27 17.09 1.50
C THR A 183 -6.30 16.14 0.85
N TRP A 184 -7.20 15.53 1.62
CA TRP A 184 -8.23 14.62 1.11
C TRP A 184 -9.25 15.30 0.21
N ARG A 185 -9.49 16.61 0.37
CA ARG A 185 -10.35 17.39 -0.54
C ARG A 185 -9.86 17.36 -1.99
N ALA A 186 -8.55 17.21 -2.20
CA ALA A 186 -7.94 17.17 -3.53
C ALA A 186 -7.87 15.75 -4.12
N TRP A 187 -8.27 14.72 -3.37
CA TRP A 187 -8.25 13.35 -3.86
C TRP A 187 -9.40 13.11 -4.85
N ASP A 188 -9.17 12.22 -5.83
CA ASP A 188 -10.25 11.65 -6.62
C ASP A 188 -11.27 10.99 -5.69
N ASP A 189 -12.56 11.25 -5.94
CA ASP A 189 -13.66 10.75 -5.10
C ASP A 189 -13.66 9.22 -5.00
N ARG A 190 -13.29 8.51 -6.06
CA ARG A 190 -13.17 7.04 -6.08
C ARG A 190 -12.10 6.57 -5.11
N VAL A 191 -10.95 7.23 -5.08
CA VAL A 191 -9.84 6.91 -4.16
C VAL A 191 -10.24 7.17 -2.71
N LEU A 192 -10.95 8.27 -2.44
CA LEU A 192 -11.45 8.57 -1.09
C LEU A 192 -12.51 7.56 -0.64
N ARG A 193 -13.36 7.08 -1.55
CA ARG A 193 -14.31 6.00 -1.25
C ARG A 193 -13.58 4.69 -0.94
N CYS A 194 -12.56 4.32 -1.70
CA CYS A 194 -11.72 3.16 -1.38
C CYS A 194 -11.12 3.30 0.03
N TYR A 195 -10.60 4.49 0.37
CA TYR A 195 -10.04 4.78 1.69
C TYR A 195 -11.03 4.51 2.83
N VAL A 196 -12.24 5.05 2.73
CA VAL A 196 -13.26 4.91 3.79
C VAL A 196 -13.84 3.49 3.85
N ASN A 197 -14.00 2.82 2.71
CA ASN A 197 -14.61 1.50 2.66
C ASN A 197 -13.65 0.41 3.14
N HIS A 198 -12.37 0.51 2.78
CA HIS A 198 -11.39 -0.55 3.00
C HIS A 198 -10.34 -0.19 4.05
N GLY A 199 -10.05 1.09 4.28
CA GLY A 199 -9.09 1.53 5.29
C GLY A 199 -9.63 1.56 6.73
N LEU A 200 -10.93 1.33 6.93
CA LEU A 200 -11.60 1.44 8.24
C LEU A 200 -12.17 0.10 8.73
N HIS A 201 -12.16 -0.12 10.04
CA HIS A 201 -12.77 -1.29 10.68
C HIS A 201 -13.59 -0.94 11.94
N PRO A 202 -14.54 -1.81 12.34
CA PRO A 202 -15.43 -1.53 13.48
C PRO A 202 -14.70 -1.48 14.83
N LEU A 203 -15.24 -0.66 15.73
CA LEU A 203 -14.95 -0.70 17.16
C LEU A 203 -15.90 -1.66 17.91
N PRO A 204 -15.46 -2.28 19.03
CA PRO A 204 -14.12 -2.17 19.63
C PRO A 204 -13.06 -2.88 18.78
N SER A 205 -11.85 -2.33 18.78
CA SER A 205 -10.67 -2.96 18.20
C SER A 205 -9.72 -3.42 19.29
N ALA A 206 -8.58 -3.99 18.91
CA ALA A 206 -7.58 -4.33 19.91
C ALA A 206 -7.06 -3.03 20.56
N GLU A 207 -6.77 -2.02 19.74
CA GLU A 207 -6.18 -0.72 20.09
C GLU A 207 -7.18 0.14 20.87
N TYR A 208 -8.46 0.01 20.55
CA TYR A 208 -9.56 0.71 21.21
C TYR A 208 -10.55 -0.32 21.78
N PRO A 209 -10.25 -0.92 22.96
CA PRO A 209 -11.03 -2.02 23.53
C PRO A 209 -12.43 -1.59 24.00
N VAL A 210 -12.67 -0.28 24.10
CA VAL A 210 -13.95 0.31 24.50
C VAL A 210 -14.33 1.38 23.49
N GLY A 211 -15.59 1.40 23.06
CA GLY A 211 -16.11 2.42 22.15
C GLY A 211 -17.12 1.86 21.16
N LYS A 212 -17.65 2.75 20.32
CA LYS A 212 -18.53 2.43 19.19
C LYS A 212 -18.10 3.24 17.98
N GLY A 213 -18.42 2.76 16.79
CA GLY A 213 -18.11 3.42 15.53
C GLY A 213 -17.09 2.64 14.73
N ILE A 214 -16.22 3.36 14.03
CA ILE A 214 -15.16 2.80 13.19
C ILE A 214 -13.84 3.53 13.44
N THR A 215 -12.73 2.84 13.20
CA THR A 215 -11.38 3.38 13.33
C THR A 215 -10.50 2.99 12.15
N LEU A 216 -9.32 3.59 11.99
CA LEU A 216 -8.36 3.20 10.95
C LEU A 216 -7.81 1.79 11.20
N LYS A 217 -7.64 1.01 10.13
CA LYS A 217 -6.91 -0.27 10.20
C LYS A 217 -5.41 -0.05 10.42
N CYS A 218 -4.84 0.97 9.78
CA CYS A 218 -3.52 1.50 10.11
C CYS A 218 -3.72 2.63 11.10
N THR A 219 -3.45 2.41 12.39
CA THR A 219 -3.64 3.47 13.39
C THR A 219 -2.75 4.67 13.09
N CYS A 220 -3.15 5.85 13.59
CA CYS A 220 -2.31 7.05 13.46
C CYS A 220 -0.89 6.82 14.01
N TRP A 221 -0.78 6.00 15.06
CA TRP A 221 0.49 5.58 15.63
C TRP A 221 1.32 4.71 14.67
N GLN A 222 0.72 3.65 14.11
CA GLN A 222 1.40 2.78 13.15
C GLN A 222 1.83 3.52 11.88
N GLU A 223 1.02 4.46 11.40
CA GLU A 223 1.44 5.36 10.32
C GLU A 223 2.63 6.24 10.73
N THR A 224 2.61 6.79 11.94
CA THR A 224 3.66 7.69 12.47
C THR A 224 5.02 6.98 12.53
N VAL A 225 5.07 5.78 13.09
CA VAL A 225 6.32 5.00 13.16
C VAL A 225 6.79 4.48 11.79
N SER A 226 5.91 4.49 10.79
CA SER A 226 6.24 4.16 9.39
C SER A 226 6.83 5.34 8.62
N VAL A 227 6.63 6.57 9.07
CA VAL A 227 7.21 7.76 8.43
C VAL A 227 8.42 8.31 9.21
N GLN A 228 8.83 7.61 10.26
CA GLN A 228 10.06 7.90 10.98
C GLN A 228 11.26 7.48 10.11
N LEU A 229 11.94 8.48 9.55
CA LEU A 229 13.17 8.24 8.78
C LEU A 229 14.34 8.14 9.75
N SER A 230 15.12 7.05 9.63
CA SER A 230 16.33 6.78 10.41
C SER A 230 17.60 7.03 9.60
#